data_AF-A0A917H727-F1
#
_entry.id   AF-A0A917H727-F1
#
_cell.length_a   1.000
_cell.length_b   1.000
_cell.length_c   1.000
_cell.angle_alpha   90.00
_cell.angle_beta   90.00
_cell.angle_gamma   90.00
#
_symmetry.space_group_name_H-M   'P 1'
#
loop_
_entity.id
_entity.type
_entity.pdbx_description
1 polymer ?
#
loop_
_entity_poly.entity_id
_entity_poly.type
_entity_poly.pdbx_seq_one_letter_code
_entity_poly.pdbx_strand_id
1 'polypeptide(L)'
;MLYEWMTGSQAGDALDEFLAERAPALQRLRSALSGLGRDADALLDGSPESVASVWEPITARCADLGTDPRSLEEDPTRPGWPSWARHGKLVDPHPPAESLALVDGFVSYLAEVITSAVPDALWIVGEHRISDYPTLNYPVLASDSHQIFLPALPLYSVYQSAHGRDPMGGPEMLAHVRRTITALRGEGPESSVAEEPLVTVVAEVDCFDVGLREDIAEQHPHLVERLVAELTDRDGVVSVYRYGPAALVVDVPEWDETRLRLWLTLWLQRHLPR
;
A
#
# COMPACT_ATOMS: atom_id res chain seq x y z
N MET A 1 9.18 -16.54 -3.27
CA MET A 1 9.77 -15.67 -4.32
C MET A 1 9.04 -14.34 -4.26
N LEU A 2 9.77 -13.22 -4.30
CA LEU A 2 9.20 -11.87 -4.29
C LEU A 2 8.68 -11.49 -5.68
N TYR A 3 7.66 -10.63 -5.75
CA TYR A 3 7.07 -10.18 -7.02
C TYR A 3 8.10 -9.60 -8.00
N GLU A 4 9.01 -8.76 -7.53
CA GLU A 4 10.05 -8.13 -8.37
C GLU A 4 11.02 -9.12 -9.04
N TRP A 5 11.08 -10.36 -8.57
CA TRP A 5 11.94 -11.41 -9.15
C TRP A 5 11.15 -12.43 -9.97
N MET A 6 9.84 -12.25 -10.11
CA MET A 6 9.00 -13.14 -10.89
C MET A 6 9.19 -12.88 -12.39
N THR A 7 9.23 -13.96 -13.15
CA THR A 7 8.98 -13.94 -14.60
C THR A 7 7.50 -13.68 -14.87
N GLY A 8 7.14 -13.29 -16.10
CA GLY A 8 5.73 -13.07 -16.46
C GLY A 8 4.82 -14.27 -16.19
N SER A 9 5.29 -15.50 -16.38
CA SER A 9 4.51 -16.71 -16.06
C SER A 9 4.27 -16.84 -14.55
N GLN A 10 5.30 -16.60 -13.74
CA GLN A 10 5.18 -16.67 -12.28
C GLN A 10 4.29 -15.57 -11.73
N ALA A 11 4.34 -14.37 -12.33
CA ALA A 11 3.46 -13.27 -11.97
C ALA A 11 2.00 -13.57 -12.33
N GLY A 12 1.76 -14.24 -13.47
CA GLY A 12 0.45 -14.76 -13.85
C GLY A 12 -0.09 -15.78 -12.83
N ASP A 13 0.72 -16.77 -12.46
CA ASP A 13 0.34 -17.76 -11.43
C ASP A 13 0.04 -17.09 -10.07
N ALA A 14 0.82 -16.06 -9.71
CA ALA A 14 0.61 -15.30 -8.48
C ALA A 14 -0.64 -14.42 -8.51
N LEU A 15 -1.02 -13.91 -9.70
CA LEU A 15 -2.30 -13.23 -9.89
C LEU A 15 -3.47 -14.20 -9.71
N ASP A 16 -3.41 -15.38 -10.32
CA ASP A 16 -4.46 -16.40 -10.19
C ASP A 16 -4.65 -16.83 -8.73
N GLU A 17 -3.54 -17.04 -8.01
CA GLU A 17 -3.57 -17.33 -6.57
C GLU A 17 -4.20 -16.17 -5.77
N PHE A 18 -3.77 -14.94 -6.03
CA PHE A 18 -4.31 -13.75 -5.36
C PHE A 18 -5.83 -13.65 -5.57
N LEU A 19 -6.32 -13.89 -6.79
CA LEU A 19 -7.74 -13.84 -7.11
C LEU A 19 -8.53 -14.98 -6.44
N ALA A 20 -7.97 -16.19 -6.40
CA ALA A 20 -8.59 -17.33 -5.72
C ALA A 20 -8.75 -17.12 -4.21
N GLU A 21 -7.86 -16.34 -3.58
CA GLU A 21 -7.90 -16.03 -2.15
C GLU A 21 -9.01 -15.02 -1.76
N ARG A 22 -9.56 -14.22 -2.69
CA ARG A 22 -10.45 -13.08 -2.38
C ARG A 22 -11.72 -13.49 -1.64
N ALA A 23 -12.48 -14.45 -2.18
CA ALA A 23 -13.73 -14.87 -1.55
C ALA A 23 -13.51 -15.52 -0.16
N PRO A 24 -12.55 -16.44 0.04
CA PRO A 24 -12.19 -16.93 1.37
C PRO A 24 -11.76 -15.81 2.34
N ALA A 25 -10.98 -14.83 1.88
CA ALA A 25 -10.51 -13.71 2.69
C ALA A 25 -11.66 -12.82 3.17
N LEU A 26 -12.63 -12.51 2.29
CA LEU A 26 -13.82 -11.75 2.66
C LEU A 26 -14.67 -12.49 3.71
N GLN A 27 -14.80 -13.82 3.59
CA GLN A 27 -15.51 -14.62 4.59
C GLN A 27 -14.80 -14.63 5.96
N ARG A 28 -13.47 -14.65 5.97
CA ARG A 28 -12.69 -14.46 7.20
C ARG A 28 -12.95 -13.09 7.82
N LEU A 29 -13.00 -12.02 7.02
CA LEU A 29 -13.35 -10.69 7.52
C LEU A 29 -14.76 -10.63 8.11
N ARG A 30 -15.77 -11.20 7.43
CA ARG A 30 -17.14 -11.28 7.96
C ARG A 30 -17.19 -11.96 9.32
N SER A 31 -16.45 -13.05 9.46
CA SER A 31 -16.34 -13.80 10.71
C SER A 31 -15.64 -12.97 11.80
N ALA A 32 -14.56 -12.26 11.46
CA ALA A 32 -13.84 -11.40 12.38
C ALA A 32 -14.69 -10.22 12.87
N LEU A 33 -15.39 -9.51 11.97
CA LEU A 33 -16.29 -8.41 12.33
C LEU A 33 -17.44 -8.88 13.22
N SER A 34 -18.04 -10.04 12.90
CA SER A 34 -19.05 -10.68 13.76
C SER A 34 -18.49 -11.01 15.14
N GLY A 35 -17.26 -11.52 15.21
CA GLY A 35 -16.54 -11.79 16.46
C GLY A 35 -16.27 -10.54 17.30
N LEU A 36 -16.18 -9.37 16.67
CA LEU A 36 -16.10 -8.05 17.33
C LEU A 36 -17.48 -7.49 17.73
N GLY A 37 -18.55 -8.27 17.60
CA GLY A 37 -19.92 -7.85 17.92
C GLY A 37 -20.51 -6.85 16.92
N ARG A 38 -19.97 -6.80 15.69
CA ARG A 38 -20.52 -5.99 14.60
C ARG A 38 -21.47 -6.81 13.74
N ASP A 39 -22.47 -6.15 13.17
CA ASP A 39 -23.29 -6.73 12.10
C ASP A 39 -22.48 -6.68 10.80
N ALA A 40 -21.81 -7.79 10.47
CA ALA A 40 -20.92 -7.88 9.34
C ALA A 40 -21.64 -7.68 7.99
N ASP A 41 -22.88 -8.17 7.87
CA ASP A 41 -23.66 -8.06 6.64
C ASP A 41 -24.15 -6.62 6.43
N ALA A 42 -24.49 -5.91 7.50
CA ALA A 42 -24.83 -4.49 7.42
C ALA A 42 -23.61 -3.60 7.13
N LEU A 43 -22.42 -3.98 7.62
CA LEU A 43 -21.18 -3.21 7.38
C LEU A 43 -20.59 -3.44 5.98
N LEU A 44 -20.66 -4.67 5.47
CA LEU A 44 -20.09 -5.04 4.17
C LEU A 44 -21.15 -4.98 3.07
N ASP A 45 -21.78 -3.83 2.91
CA ASP A 45 -22.92 -3.61 2.02
C ASP A 45 -22.54 -3.40 0.53
N GLY A 46 -21.23 -3.39 0.22
CA GLY A 46 -20.69 -3.18 -1.12
C GLY A 46 -20.66 -1.72 -1.57
N SER A 47 -21.07 -0.78 -0.72
CA SER A 47 -21.01 0.66 -1.02
C SER A 47 -19.62 1.24 -0.71
N PRO A 48 -19.15 2.25 -1.47
CA PRO A 48 -17.98 3.03 -1.07
C PRO A 48 -18.13 3.63 0.33
N GLU A 49 -19.32 4.12 0.69
CA GLU A 49 -19.62 4.80 1.95
C GLU A 49 -19.31 3.95 3.19
N SER A 50 -19.52 2.64 3.10
CA SER A 50 -19.23 1.70 4.19
C SER A 50 -17.74 1.54 4.53
N VAL A 51 -16.83 1.91 3.61
CA VAL A 51 -15.38 1.72 3.75
C VAL A 51 -14.85 2.30 5.07
N ALA A 52 -15.31 3.49 5.45
CA ALA A 52 -14.88 4.12 6.69
C ALA A 52 -15.27 3.29 7.93
N SER A 53 -16.52 2.81 7.96
CA SER A 53 -17.09 2.04 9.08
C SER A 53 -16.52 0.62 9.17
N VAL A 54 -16.12 0.03 8.04
CA VAL A 54 -15.42 -1.26 8.01
C VAL A 54 -13.96 -1.10 8.46
N TRP A 55 -13.28 -0.03 8.02
CA TRP A 55 -11.85 0.17 8.27
C TRP A 55 -11.53 0.49 9.73
N GLU A 56 -12.36 1.30 10.39
CA GLU A 56 -12.15 1.73 11.77
C GLU A 56 -11.94 0.57 12.77
N PRO A 57 -12.82 -0.44 12.88
CA PRO A 57 -12.59 -1.57 13.79
C PRO A 57 -11.38 -2.43 13.41
N ILE A 58 -11.02 -2.49 12.12
CA ILE A 58 -9.83 -3.21 11.65
C ILE A 58 -8.56 -2.50 12.15
N THR A 59 -8.46 -1.19 11.94
CA THR A 59 -7.30 -0.41 12.42
C THR A 59 -7.15 -0.46 13.93
N ALA A 60 -8.25 -0.36 14.69
CA ALA A 60 -8.21 -0.49 16.14
C ALA A 60 -7.69 -1.87 16.57
N ARG A 61 -8.18 -2.94 15.93
CA ARG A 61 -7.70 -4.30 16.22
C ARG A 61 -6.23 -4.47 15.88
N CYS A 62 -5.78 -3.94 14.74
CA CYS A 62 -4.36 -3.97 14.36
C CYS A 62 -3.48 -3.17 15.34
N ALA A 63 -3.97 -2.05 15.88
CA ALA A 63 -3.28 -1.30 16.93
C ALA A 63 -3.10 -2.15 18.20
N ASP A 64 -4.16 -2.84 18.64
CA ASP A 64 -4.12 -3.72 19.81
C ASP A 64 -3.16 -4.91 19.62
N LEU A 65 -3.03 -5.40 18.40
CA LEU A 65 -2.14 -6.52 18.05
C LEU A 65 -0.66 -6.11 17.99
N GLY A 66 -0.36 -4.85 17.64
CA GLY A 66 1.00 -4.34 17.52
C GLY A 66 1.81 -5.05 16.43
N THR A 67 3.10 -5.29 16.72
CA THR A 67 4.03 -6.01 15.84
C THR A 67 4.27 -7.44 16.33
N ASP A 68 4.60 -8.34 15.40
CA ASP A 68 5.15 -9.64 15.79
C ASP A 68 6.54 -9.43 16.43
N PRO A 69 6.85 -10.11 17.54
CA PRO A 69 8.17 -10.02 18.17
C PRO A 69 9.27 -10.78 17.41
N ARG A 70 8.91 -11.63 16.44
CA ARG A 70 9.86 -12.37 15.61
C ARG A 70 10.24 -11.55 14.38
N SER A 71 11.42 -11.81 13.85
CA SER A 71 11.81 -11.28 12.55
C SER A 71 11.03 -11.95 11.42
N LEU A 72 10.92 -11.28 10.28
CA LEU A 72 10.28 -11.82 9.08
C LEU A 72 10.89 -13.12 8.54
N GLU A 73 12.18 -13.32 8.78
CA GLU A 73 12.90 -14.52 8.37
C GLU A 73 12.55 -15.71 9.26
N GLU A 74 12.22 -15.45 10.52
CA GLU A 74 11.97 -16.45 11.55
C GLU A 74 10.48 -16.72 11.78
N ASP A 75 9.56 -15.93 11.19
CA ASP A 75 8.13 -16.12 11.42
C ASP A 75 7.61 -17.42 10.76
N PRO A 76 7.27 -18.46 11.54
CA PRO A 76 6.76 -19.73 11.02
C PRO A 76 5.36 -19.62 10.40
N THR A 77 4.66 -18.50 10.60
CA THR A 77 3.32 -18.28 10.06
C THR A 77 3.35 -17.77 8.62
N ARG A 78 4.51 -17.29 8.14
CA ARG A 78 4.69 -16.71 6.80
C ARG A 78 4.16 -17.58 5.65
N PRO A 79 4.33 -18.92 5.64
CA PRO A 79 3.75 -19.76 4.58
C PRO A 79 2.21 -19.70 4.49
N GLY A 80 1.52 -19.35 5.58
CA GLY A 80 0.07 -19.22 5.65
C GLY A 80 -0.45 -17.80 5.45
N TRP A 81 0.42 -16.82 5.22
CA TRP A 81 0.00 -15.44 4.96
C TRP A 81 -0.72 -15.32 3.63
N PRO A 82 -1.49 -14.23 3.40
CA PRO A 82 -2.02 -13.91 2.08
C PRO A 82 -0.92 -13.86 1.02
N SER A 83 -1.20 -14.32 -0.20
CA SER A 83 -0.22 -14.33 -1.31
C SER A 83 0.47 -12.97 -1.50
N TRP A 84 -0.28 -11.88 -1.47
CA TRP A 84 0.27 -10.53 -1.61
C TRP A 84 1.28 -10.15 -0.51
N ALA A 85 1.16 -10.72 0.69
CA ALA A 85 2.10 -10.50 1.79
C ALA A 85 3.28 -11.48 1.72
N ARG A 86 3.06 -12.73 1.26
CA ARG A 86 4.13 -13.72 1.08
C ARG A 86 5.11 -13.33 -0.02
N HIS A 87 4.57 -12.82 -1.12
CA HIS A 87 5.30 -12.39 -2.31
C HIS A 87 5.68 -10.91 -2.27
N GLY A 88 5.03 -10.13 -1.41
CA GLY A 88 5.36 -8.74 -1.16
C GLY A 88 6.59 -8.56 -0.28
N LYS A 89 7.15 -7.36 -0.33
CA LYS A 89 8.23 -6.92 0.55
C LYS A 89 7.65 -6.33 1.83
N LEU A 90 7.50 -7.18 2.84
CA LEU A 90 7.27 -6.76 4.21
C LEU A 90 8.60 -6.57 4.91
N VAL A 91 8.56 -5.81 6.00
CA VAL A 91 9.73 -5.35 6.75
C VAL A 91 9.54 -5.43 8.26
N ASP A 92 10.63 -5.59 8.99
CA ASP A 92 10.64 -5.62 10.44
C ASP A 92 10.59 -4.22 11.07
N PRO A 93 10.00 -4.09 12.27
CA PRO A 93 9.06 -5.04 12.87
C PRO A 93 7.75 -5.11 12.04
N HIS A 94 7.23 -6.32 11.80
CA HIS A 94 6.10 -6.53 10.91
C HIS A 94 4.77 -6.75 11.65
N PRO A 95 3.61 -6.49 11.03
CA PRO A 95 2.31 -6.86 11.60
C PRO A 95 2.19 -8.39 11.75
N PRO A 96 1.59 -8.91 12.83
CA PRO A 96 1.38 -10.34 12.99
C PRO A 96 0.38 -10.88 11.94
N ALA A 97 0.40 -12.20 11.74
CA ALA A 97 -0.46 -12.87 10.75
C ALA A 97 -1.96 -12.53 10.88
N GLU A 98 -2.45 -12.30 12.10
CA GLU A 98 -3.83 -11.90 12.35
C GLU A 98 -4.15 -10.52 11.74
N SER A 99 -3.25 -9.54 11.88
CA SER A 99 -3.38 -8.23 11.24
C SER A 99 -3.35 -8.34 9.72
N LEU A 100 -2.46 -9.17 9.16
CA LEU A 100 -2.39 -9.41 7.73
C LEU A 100 -3.67 -10.06 7.18
N ALA A 101 -4.28 -10.98 7.93
CA ALA A 101 -5.55 -11.61 7.55
C ALA A 101 -6.73 -10.62 7.55
N LEU A 102 -6.77 -9.68 8.51
CA LEU A 102 -7.77 -8.60 8.52
C LEU A 102 -7.60 -7.67 7.32
N VAL A 103 -6.36 -7.27 7.02
CA VAL A 103 -6.04 -6.46 5.84
C VAL A 103 -6.42 -7.18 4.55
N ASP A 104 -6.13 -8.47 4.44
CA ASP A 104 -6.46 -9.26 3.25
C ASP A 104 -7.97 -9.37 3.00
N GLY A 105 -8.74 -9.55 4.07
CA GLY A 105 -10.19 -9.51 3.98
C GLY A 105 -10.71 -8.12 3.60
N PHE A 106 -10.10 -7.05 4.12
CA PHE A 106 -10.45 -5.68 3.73
C PHE A 106 -10.11 -5.38 2.27
N VAL A 107 -8.94 -5.80 1.79
CA VAL A 107 -8.55 -5.71 0.37
C VAL A 107 -9.56 -6.43 -0.52
N SER A 108 -10.05 -7.60 -0.08
CA SER A 108 -11.07 -8.35 -0.82
C SER A 108 -12.40 -7.61 -0.87
N TYR A 109 -12.78 -6.94 0.23
CA TYR A 109 -13.94 -6.06 0.24
C TYR A 109 -13.76 -4.85 -0.68
N LEU A 110 -12.60 -4.19 -0.63
CA LEU A 110 -12.27 -3.08 -1.54
C LEU A 110 -12.35 -3.50 -3.00
N ALA A 111 -11.90 -4.72 -3.33
CA ALA A 111 -12.01 -5.27 -4.67
C ALA A 111 -13.48 -5.31 -5.13
N GLU A 112 -14.41 -5.83 -4.31
CA GLU A 112 -15.85 -5.86 -4.63
C GLU A 112 -16.44 -4.46 -4.79
N VAL A 113 -16.14 -3.54 -3.86
CA VAL A 113 -16.62 -2.15 -3.90
C VAL A 113 -16.16 -1.43 -5.17
N ILE A 114 -14.86 -1.52 -5.48
CA ILE A 114 -14.27 -0.79 -6.61
C ILE A 114 -14.70 -1.40 -7.95
N THR A 115 -14.69 -2.73 -8.10
CA THR A 115 -15.14 -3.39 -9.33
C THR A 115 -16.63 -3.19 -9.60
N SER A 116 -17.46 -3.07 -8.56
CA SER A 116 -18.87 -2.69 -8.72
C SER A 116 -19.03 -1.23 -9.19
N ALA A 117 -18.16 -0.34 -8.72
CA ALA A 117 -18.18 1.08 -9.09
C ALA A 117 -17.52 1.37 -10.45
N VAL A 118 -16.57 0.54 -10.88
CA VAL A 118 -15.84 0.64 -12.15
C VAL A 118 -15.79 -0.74 -12.81
N PRO A 119 -16.87 -1.17 -13.49
CA PRO A 119 -16.98 -2.52 -14.06
C PRO A 119 -15.95 -2.83 -15.15
N ASP A 120 -15.40 -1.81 -15.79
CA ASP A 120 -14.37 -1.95 -16.83
C ASP A 120 -12.96 -2.13 -16.24
N ALA A 121 -12.79 -1.98 -14.92
CA ALA A 121 -11.50 -2.22 -14.28
C ALA A 121 -11.21 -3.73 -14.21
N LEU A 122 -10.02 -4.13 -14.66
CA LEU A 122 -9.61 -5.53 -14.76
C LEU A 122 -8.43 -5.83 -13.86
N TRP A 123 -8.45 -7.01 -13.26
CA TRP A 123 -7.29 -7.55 -12.59
C TRP A 123 -6.28 -8.03 -13.62
N ILE A 124 -5.07 -7.46 -13.57
CA ILE A 124 -3.97 -7.80 -14.46
C ILE A 124 -2.68 -7.96 -13.66
N VAL A 125 -1.67 -8.52 -14.31
CA VAL A 125 -0.29 -8.42 -13.82
C VAL A 125 0.16 -6.98 -14.06
N GLY A 126 0.69 -6.35 -13.02
CA GLY A 126 1.21 -4.99 -13.11
C GLY A 126 2.37 -4.94 -14.10
N GLU A 127 2.22 -4.10 -15.11
CA GLU A 127 3.22 -3.87 -16.15
C GLU A 127 3.70 -2.42 -16.07
N HIS A 128 4.94 -2.17 -16.47
CA HIS A 128 5.42 -0.82 -16.71
C HIS A 128 6.60 -0.86 -17.67
N ARG A 129 6.86 0.27 -18.35
CA ARG A 129 8.03 0.41 -19.25
C ARG A 129 9.36 0.50 -18.49
N ILE A 130 9.29 0.77 -17.20
CA ILE A 130 10.45 0.87 -16.29
C ILE A 130 10.52 -0.45 -15.54
N SER A 131 11.65 -1.15 -15.65
CA SER A 131 11.90 -2.47 -15.04
C SER A 131 11.76 -2.48 -13.52
N ASP A 132 11.93 -1.33 -12.87
CA ASP A 132 11.91 -1.22 -11.41
C ASP A 132 10.62 -0.54 -10.91
N TYR A 133 9.56 -0.50 -11.72
CA TYR A 133 8.32 0.14 -11.31
C TYR A 133 7.73 -0.57 -10.07
N PRO A 134 7.28 0.17 -9.03
CA PRO A 134 6.91 -0.41 -7.72
C PRO A 134 5.87 -1.55 -7.77
N THR A 135 4.99 -1.55 -8.77
CA THR A 135 3.94 -2.56 -8.92
C THR A 135 4.21 -3.54 -10.05
N LEU A 136 5.43 -3.59 -10.61
CA LEU A 136 5.77 -4.58 -11.63
C LEU A 136 5.60 -6.00 -11.08
N ASN A 137 4.88 -6.85 -11.82
CA ASN A 137 4.51 -8.22 -11.44
C ASN A 137 3.47 -8.36 -10.31
N TYR A 138 3.02 -7.26 -9.69
CA TYR A 138 2.00 -7.32 -8.64
C TYR A 138 0.62 -7.55 -9.25
N PRO A 139 -0.32 -8.20 -8.53
CA PRO A 139 -1.72 -8.22 -8.94
C PRO A 139 -2.31 -6.81 -8.78
N VAL A 140 -2.59 -6.13 -9.89
CA VAL A 140 -3.14 -4.78 -9.88
C VAL A 140 -4.53 -4.76 -10.46
N LEU A 141 -5.38 -3.89 -9.92
CA LEU A 141 -6.62 -3.51 -10.55
C LEU A 141 -6.33 -2.34 -11.49
N ALA A 142 -6.64 -2.50 -12.77
CA ALA A 142 -6.24 -1.55 -13.80
C ALA A 142 -7.39 -1.13 -14.72
N SER A 143 -7.23 0.05 -15.28
CA SER A 143 -7.98 0.65 -16.39
C SER A 143 -6.96 1.21 -17.39
N ASP A 144 -7.41 1.69 -18.56
CA ASP A 144 -6.53 2.19 -19.63
C ASP A 144 -5.49 3.24 -19.18
N SER A 145 -5.77 4.02 -18.14
CA SER A 145 -4.91 5.11 -17.66
C SER A 145 -4.35 4.91 -16.24
N HIS A 146 -4.76 3.89 -15.50
CA HIS A 146 -4.42 3.77 -14.08
C HIS A 146 -4.34 2.33 -13.62
N GLN A 147 -3.34 2.01 -12.79
CA GLN A 147 -3.19 0.71 -12.14
C GLN A 147 -2.92 0.87 -10.65
N ILE A 148 -3.57 0.05 -9.82
CA ILE A 148 -3.43 0.11 -8.37
C ILE A 148 -3.22 -1.28 -7.76
N PHE A 149 -2.21 -1.38 -6.91
CA PHE A 149 -2.04 -2.52 -6.00
C PHE A 149 -2.82 -2.26 -4.70
N LEU A 150 -4.06 -2.78 -4.63
CA LEU A 150 -4.99 -2.49 -3.53
C LEU A 150 -4.44 -2.73 -2.11
N PRO A 151 -3.61 -3.77 -1.84
CA PRO A 151 -3.02 -3.97 -0.52
C PRO A 151 -2.12 -2.85 0.00
N ALA A 152 -1.53 -2.03 -0.87
CA ALA A 152 -0.47 -1.09 -0.48
C ALA A 152 -0.86 -0.15 0.67
N LEU A 153 -1.99 0.54 0.55
CA LEU A 153 -2.40 1.55 1.53
C LEU A 153 -2.97 0.96 2.84
N PRO A 154 -3.84 -0.06 2.80
CA PRO A 154 -4.23 -0.77 4.01
C PRO A 154 -3.03 -1.33 4.79
N LEU A 155 -2.06 -1.93 4.08
CA LEU A 155 -0.83 -2.45 4.69
C LEU A 155 0.00 -1.32 5.31
N TYR A 156 0.24 -0.24 4.57
CA TYR A 156 0.96 0.94 5.08
C TYR A 156 0.32 1.47 6.37
N SER A 157 -1.01 1.60 6.38
CA SER A 157 -1.73 2.07 7.55
C SER A 157 -1.61 1.14 8.76
N VAL A 158 -1.61 -0.18 8.54
CA VAL A 158 -1.38 -1.15 9.63
C VAL A 158 0.06 -1.09 10.12
N TYR A 159 1.05 -0.86 9.24
CA TYR A 159 2.43 -0.57 9.65
C TYR A 159 2.52 0.67 10.53
N GLN A 160 1.83 1.76 10.19
CA GLN A 160 1.79 2.95 11.05
C GLN A 160 1.31 2.59 12.45
N SER A 161 0.19 1.87 12.52
CA SER A 161 -0.40 1.44 13.79
C SER A 161 0.54 0.53 14.60
N ALA A 162 1.20 -0.42 13.95
CA ALA A 162 2.07 -1.39 14.60
C ALA A 162 3.29 -0.72 15.24
N HIS A 163 3.77 0.38 14.66
CA HIS A 163 4.87 1.19 15.18
C HIS A 163 4.43 2.32 16.12
N GLY A 164 3.17 2.30 16.61
CA GLY A 164 2.65 3.34 17.50
C GLY A 164 2.50 4.72 16.85
N ARG A 165 2.42 4.78 15.51
CA ARG A 165 2.20 6.01 14.73
C ARG A 165 0.74 6.09 14.28
N ASP A 166 0.30 7.27 13.87
CA ASP A 166 -1.10 7.48 13.45
C ASP A 166 -1.44 6.72 12.15
N PRO A 167 -2.31 5.70 12.21
CA PRO A 167 -2.79 5.02 11.01
C PRO A 167 -3.75 5.92 10.23
N MET A 168 -4.09 5.48 9.02
CA MET A 168 -5.14 6.10 8.23
C MET A 168 -6.49 5.88 8.90
N GLY A 169 -7.21 6.95 9.21
CA GLY A 169 -8.57 6.86 9.77
C GLY A 169 -9.60 6.42 8.72
N GLY A 170 -10.78 5.96 9.18
CA GLY A 170 -11.89 5.59 8.30
C GLY A 170 -12.24 6.64 7.23
N PRO A 171 -12.39 7.93 7.58
CA PRO A 171 -12.66 8.99 6.60
C PRO A 171 -11.54 9.18 5.55
N GLU A 172 -10.28 9.05 5.95
CA GLU A 172 -9.14 9.15 5.03
C GLU A 172 -9.12 7.97 4.05
N MET A 173 -9.41 6.75 4.53
CA MET A 173 -9.51 5.55 3.71
C MET A 173 -10.67 5.65 2.72
N LEU A 174 -11.85 6.11 3.16
CA LEU A 174 -12.99 6.39 2.26
C LEU A 174 -12.62 7.42 1.20
N ALA A 175 -11.96 8.51 1.59
CA ALA A 175 -11.52 9.53 0.65
C ALA A 175 -10.52 8.97 -0.36
N HIS A 176 -9.65 8.02 0.04
CA HIS A 176 -8.75 7.31 -0.86
C HIS A 176 -9.51 6.42 -1.84
N VAL A 177 -10.42 5.57 -1.37
CA VAL A 177 -11.21 4.69 -2.25
C VAL A 177 -12.01 5.49 -3.29
N ARG A 178 -12.61 6.62 -2.90
CA ARG A 178 -13.30 7.50 -3.85
C ARG A 178 -12.37 8.07 -4.93
N ARG A 179 -11.12 8.41 -4.57
CA ARG A 179 -10.11 8.81 -5.56
C ARG A 179 -9.78 7.68 -6.52
N THR A 180 -9.52 6.49 -5.98
CA THR A 180 -9.17 5.32 -6.79
C THR A 180 -10.28 5.01 -7.79
N ILE A 181 -11.55 5.06 -7.38
CA ILE A 181 -12.70 4.91 -8.29
C ILE A 181 -12.70 5.99 -9.38
N THR A 182 -12.43 7.23 -9.02
CA THR A 182 -12.38 8.38 -9.96
C THR A 182 -11.25 8.19 -10.97
N ALA A 183 -10.04 7.86 -10.51
CA ALA A 183 -8.87 7.62 -11.35
C ALA A 183 -9.06 6.42 -12.30
N LEU A 184 -9.64 5.31 -11.81
CA LEU A 184 -9.93 4.14 -12.64
C LEU A 184 -11.03 4.38 -13.69
N ARG A 185 -11.87 5.41 -13.52
CA ARG A 185 -12.82 5.85 -14.56
C ARG A 185 -12.16 6.75 -15.61
N GLY A 186 -10.89 7.09 -15.45
CA GLY A 186 -10.24 8.14 -16.24
C GLY A 186 -10.84 9.53 -15.96
N GLU A 187 -11.44 9.72 -14.79
CA GLU A 187 -11.97 11.00 -14.33
C GLU A 187 -10.92 11.63 -13.40
N GLY A 188 -10.53 12.89 -13.64
CA GLY A 188 -9.56 13.61 -12.80
C GLY A 188 -8.29 14.07 -13.55
N PRO A 189 -7.42 14.87 -12.90
CA PRO A 189 -6.24 15.46 -13.53
C PRO A 189 -5.22 14.40 -14.03
N GLU A 190 -5.22 13.21 -13.42
CA GLU A 190 -4.34 12.08 -13.78
C GLU A 190 -4.78 11.33 -15.06
N SER A 191 -5.87 11.74 -15.72
CA SER A 191 -6.47 11.02 -16.86
C SER A 191 -5.77 11.26 -18.22
N SER A 192 -4.70 12.05 -18.27
CA SER A 192 -3.98 12.28 -19.51
C SER A 192 -2.47 12.37 -19.32
N VAL A 193 -1.77 11.48 -20.03
CA VAL A 193 -0.30 11.39 -20.18
C VAL A 193 0.37 10.69 -19.00
N ALA A 194 1.31 9.78 -19.31
CA ALA A 194 2.18 9.15 -18.32
C ALA A 194 2.87 10.23 -17.48
N GLU A 195 2.32 10.52 -16.30
CA GLU A 195 2.86 11.53 -15.41
C GLU A 195 4.24 11.10 -14.93
N GLU A 196 5.13 12.08 -14.83
CA GLU A 196 6.41 11.91 -14.16
C GLU A 196 6.16 11.40 -12.72
N PRO A 197 6.88 10.36 -12.26
CA PRO A 197 6.63 9.78 -10.95
C PRO A 197 6.85 10.81 -9.85
N LEU A 198 5.99 10.79 -8.83
CA LEU A 198 6.12 11.67 -7.64
C LEU A 198 7.49 11.55 -6.98
N VAL A 199 8.07 10.35 -7.06
CA VAL A 199 9.38 10.05 -6.52
C VAL A 199 10.15 9.10 -7.42
N THR A 200 11.44 9.39 -7.57
CA THR A 200 12.46 8.50 -8.11
C THR A 200 13.41 8.16 -6.97
N VAL A 201 13.83 6.91 -6.88
CA VAL A 201 14.82 6.45 -5.89
C VAL A 201 15.90 5.68 -6.66
N VAL A 202 17.17 5.94 -6.41
CA VAL A 202 18.29 5.26 -7.06
C VAL A 202 19.19 4.75 -5.95
N ALA A 203 19.46 3.45 -5.92
CA ALA A 203 20.44 2.88 -5.00
C ALA A 203 21.86 3.38 -5.34
N GLU A 204 22.54 3.93 -4.34
CA GLU A 204 23.95 4.33 -4.37
C GLU A 204 24.75 3.49 -3.35
N VAL A 205 26.07 3.65 -3.31
CA VAL A 205 26.89 2.93 -2.32
C VAL A 205 26.47 3.35 -0.91
N ASP A 206 25.93 2.40 -0.15
CA ASP A 206 25.47 2.53 1.24
C ASP A 206 24.30 3.52 1.48
N CYS A 207 23.61 3.99 0.45
CA CYS A 207 22.46 4.90 0.60
C CYS A 207 21.55 4.90 -0.64
N PHE A 208 20.50 5.73 -0.61
CA PHE A 208 19.63 5.98 -1.76
C PHE A 208 19.62 7.46 -2.12
N ASP A 209 19.78 7.75 -3.40
CA ASP A 209 19.45 9.06 -3.96
C ASP A 209 17.96 9.12 -4.30
N VAL A 210 17.28 10.16 -3.84
CA VAL A 210 15.83 10.32 -3.95
C VAL A 210 15.53 11.64 -4.63
N GLY A 211 14.93 11.56 -5.82
CA GLY A 211 14.35 12.71 -6.53
C GLY A 211 12.85 12.79 -6.28
N LEU A 212 12.38 13.90 -5.72
CA LEU A 212 10.97 14.28 -5.74
C LEU A 212 10.66 14.93 -7.09
N ARG A 213 9.42 14.81 -7.57
CA ARG A 213 8.96 15.57 -8.74
C ARG A 213 9.13 17.07 -8.48
N GLU A 214 9.58 17.83 -9.48
CA GLU A 214 10.02 19.22 -9.30
C GLU A 214 8.90 20.13 -8.74
N ASP A 215 7.66 19.90 -9.18
CA ASP A 215 6.47 20.65 -8.76
C ASP A 215 6.22 20.54 -7.24
N ILE A 216 6.52 19.40 -6.62
CA ILE A 216 6.33 19.18 -5.19
C ILE A 216 7.20 20.15 -4.37
N ALA A 217 8.48 20.27 -4.75
CA ALA A 217 9.42 21.12 -4.03
C ALA A 217 9.13 22.62 -4.23
N GLU A 218 8.64 22.99 -5.42
CA GLU A 218 8.30 24.38 -5.75
C GLU A 218 6.98 24.82 -5.11
N GLN A 219 5.93 24.00 -5.23
CA GLN A 219 4.57 24.36 -4.83
C GLN A 219 4.28 24.02 -3.36
N HIS A 220 4.96 23.00 -2.81
CA HIS A 220 4.71 22.49 -1.46
C HIS A 220 5.99 22.31 -0.62
N PRO A 221 6.84 23.34 -0.47
CA PRO A 221 8.13 23.23 0.24
C PRO A 221 7.98 22.77 1.70
N HIS A 222 6.90 23.16 2.37
CA HIS A 222 6.59 22.74 3.74
C HIS A 222 6.28 21.24 3.87
N LEU A 223 5.75 20.61 2.81
CA LEU A 223 5.53 19.17 2.78
C LEU A 223 6.84 18.42 2.62
N VAL A 224 7.79 18.96 1.86
CA VAL A 224 9.14 18.37 1.75
C VAL A 224 9.85 18.38 3.10
N GLU A 225 9.77 19.48 3.86
CA GLU A 225 10.33 19.56 5.22
C GLU A 225 9.69 18.52 6.15
N ARG A 226 8.36 18.39 6.09
CA ARG A 226 7.62 17.41 6.89
C ARG A 226 7.95 15.98 6.48
N LEU A 227 8.08 15.69 5.19
CA LEU A 227 8.50 14.38 4.66
C LEU A 227 9.87 14.01 5.21
N VAL A 228 10.84 14.94 5.17
CA VAL A 228 12.20 14.70 5.68
C VAL A 228 12.18 14.42 7.18
N ALA A 229 11.43 15.19 7.96
CA ALA A 229 11.29 14.96 9.39
C ALA A 229 10.67 13.58 9.68
N GLU A 230 9.54 13.27 9.05
CA GLU A 230 8.83 12.01 9.26
C GLU A 230 9.59 10.79 8.72
N LEU A 231 10.44 10.96 7.70
CA LEU A 231 11.34 9.91 7.19
C LEU A 231 12.53 9.70 8.12
N THR A 232 13.07 10.78 8.70
CA THR A 232 14.18 10.70 9.68
C THR A 232 13.77 9.92 10.94
N ASP A 233 12.51 10.04 11.35
CA ASP A 233 11.95 9.32 12.52
C ASP A 233 11.54 7.86 12.19
N ARG A 234 11.97 7.30 11.05
CA ARG A 234 11.63 5.93 10.65
C ARG A 234 12.65 4.91 11.11
N ASP A 235 12.12 3.75 11.51
CA ASP A 235 12.93 2.63 11.93
C ASP A 235 13.79 2.13 10.76
N GLY A 236 15.08 1.95 11.03
CA GLY A 236 16.09 1.59 10.03
C GLY A 236 16.64 2.77 9.26
N VAL A 237 16.05 3.99 9.34
CA VAL A 237 16.61 5.19 8.71
C VAL A 237 17.71 5.75 9.61
N VAL A 238 18.94 5.73 9.09
CA VAL A 238 20.14 6.23 9.75
C VAL A 238 20.26 7.74 9.53
N SER A 239 19.99 8.20 8.31
CA SER A 239 20.00 9.63 8.00
C SER A 239 19.18 10.00 6.77
N VAL A 240 18.70 11.24 6.76
CA VAL A 240 18.08 11.88 5.59
C VAL A 240 18.77 13.23 5.37
N TYR A 241 19.42 13.42 4.24
CA TYR A 241 20.10 14.66 3.89
C TYR A 241 19.48 15.28 2.64
N ARG A 242 18.98 16.50 2.75
CA ARG A 242 18.48 17.25 1.59
C ARG A 242 19.63 18.04 0.96
N TYR A 243 19.94 17.76 -0.30
CA TYR A 243 21.03 18.42 -1.04
C TYR A 243 20.54 19.27 -2.22
N GLY A 244 19.23 19.28 -2.46
CA GLY A 244 18.56 20.15 -3.42
C GLY A 244 17.11 20.44 -3.03
N PRO A 245 16.40 21.29 -3.79
CA PRO A 245 14.99 21.57 -3.53
C PRO A 245 14.14 20.30 -3.60
N ALA A 246 14.42 19.40 -4.54
CA ALA A 246 13.70 18.16 -4.76
C ALA A 246 14.58 16.91 -4.58
N ALA A 247 15.75 17.01 -3.95
CA ALA A 247 16.71 15.92 -3.92
C ALA A 247 17.16 15.58 -2.48
N LEU A 248 17.07 14.30 -2.12
CA LEU A 248 17.43 13.76 -0.81
C LEU A 248 18.40 12.59 -0.96
N VAL A 249 19.35 12.46 -0.05
CA VAL A 249 20.09 11.21 0.20
C VAL A 249 19.49 10.58 1.45
N VAL A 250 19.11 9.31 1.37
CA VAL A 250 18.53 8.55 2.47
C VAL A 250 19.44 7.36 2.76
N ASP A 251 20.04 7.34 3.94
CA ASP A 251 20.75 6.17 4.46
C ASP A 251 19.77 5.35 5.29
N VAL A 252 19.47 4.15 4.78
CA VAL A 252 18.48 3.25 5.36
C VAL A 252 18.86 1.81 5.02
N PRO A 253 19.86 1.22 5.70
CA PRO A 253 20.50 -0.03 5.30
C PRO A 253 19.56 -1.24 5.33
N GLU A 254 18.50 -1.16 6.13
CA GLU A 254 17.49 -2.19 6.29
C GLU A 254 16.36 -2.09 5.26
N TRP A 255 16.40 -1.08 4.40
CA TRP A 255 15.40 -0.86 3.35
C TRP A 255 16.06 -1.04 1.99
N ASP A 256 15.28 -1.46 1.01
CA ASP A 256 15.68 -1.44 -0.39
C ASP A 256 15.02 -0.28 -1.15
N GLU A 257 15.47 -0.08 -2.39
CA GLU A 257 15.01 0.99 -3.27
C GLU A 257 13.48 0.98 -3.42
N THR A 258 12.90 -0.20 -3.63
CA THR A 258 11.46 -0.40 -3.81
C THR A 258 10.69 0.02 -2.57
N ARG A 259 11.16 -0.37 -1.37
CA ARG A 259 10.53 -0.02 -0.09
C ARG A 259 10.55 1.48 0.16
N LEU A 260 11.72 2.11 -0.02
CA LEU A 260 11.85 3.55 0.17
C LEU A 260 10.96 4.32 -0.82
N ARG A 261 10.97 3.92 -2.09
CA ARG A 261 10.12 4.49 -3.14
C ARG A 261 8.64 4.35 -2.82
N LEU A 262 8.20 3.18 -2.38
CA LEU A 262 6.81 2.93 -2.00
C LEU A 262 6.42 3.82 -0.81
N TRP A 263 7.22 3.87 0.24
CA TRP A 263 6.94 4.71 1.42
C TRP A 263 6.79 6.18 1.04
N LEU A 264 7.74 6.71 0.27
CA LEU A 264 7.75 8.10 -0.18
C LEU A 264 6.53 8.41 -1.06
N THR A 265 6.20 7.51 -1.99
CA THR A 265 5.04 7.67 -2.87
C THR A 265 3.75 7.70 -2.07
N LEU A 266 3.55 6.75 -1.15
CA LEU A 266 2.35 6.68 -0.31
C LEU A 266 2.24 7.89 0.62
N TRP A 267 3.37 8.34 1.17
CA TRP A 267 3.42 9.54 2.01
C TRP A 267 2.98 10.78 1.22
N LEU A 268 3.52 10.97 0.01
CA LEU A 268 3.21 12.09 -0.86
C LEU A 268 1.73 12.06 -1.29
N GLN A 269 1.22 10.91 -1.68
CA GLN A 269 -0.20 10.71 -2.03
C GLN A 269 -1.16 11.00 -0.87
N ARG A 270 -0.70 10.87 0.38
CA ARG A 270 -1.47 11.22 1.57
C ARG A 270 -1.51 12.74 1.81
N HIS A 271 -0.41 13.44 1.56
CA HIS A 271 -0.20 14.79 2.06
C HIS A 271 -0.27 15.89 1.00
N LEU A 272 -0.04 15.58 -0.28
CA LEU A 272 -0.13 16.57 -1.35
C LEU A 272 -1.57 17.09 -1.47
N PRO A 273 -1.76 18.43 -1.50
CA PRO A 273 -3.04 19.01 -1.85
C PRO A 273 -3.40 18.59 -3.26
N ARG A 274 -4.67 18.22 -3.46
CA ARG A 274 -5.18 17.92 -4.79
C ARG A 274 -5.45 19.19 -5.56
#